data_AF-A0A957RDN5-F1
#
_entry.id   AF-A0A957RDN5-F1
#
_cell.length_a   1.000
_cell.length_b   1.000
_cell.length_c   1.000
_cell.angle_alpha   90.00
_cell.angle_beta   90.00
_cell.angle_gamma   90.00
#
_symmetry.space_group_name_H-M   'P 1'
#
loop_
_entity.id
_entity.type
_entity.pdbx_description
1 polymer ?
#
loop_
_entity_poly.entity_id
_entity_poly.type
_entity_poly.pdbx_seq_one_letter_code
_entity_poly.pdbx_strand_id
1 'polypeptide(L)'
;MSKAIGFRRNIYLDWMDAAAAFAAAGDDAATVRARLDPIVAHTVKSDQNRGVALTILVNTWVNSAEEYPALHATALQLFHNAPTQVDRVWLHYGMTSVVYPFFHQTVRVIGK
;
A
#
# COMPACT_ATOMS: atom_id res chain seq x y z
N MET A 1 14.36 -5.62 -15.00
CA MET A 1 12.99 -5.61 -14.45
C MET A 1 12.33 -4.28 -14.84
N SER A 2 11.05 -4.30 -15.16
CA SER A 2 10.38 -3.35 -16.07
C SER A 2 10.41 -1.87 -15.65
N LYS A 3 10.55 -1.00 -16.66
CA LYS A 3 10.62 0.48 -16.62
C LYS A 3 9.30 1.18 -16.25
N ALA A 4 8.48 0.61 -15.35
CA ALA A 4 7.20 1.22 -14.97
C ALA A 4 7.31 1.85 -13.58
N ILE A 5 6.97 3.14 -13.46
CA ILE A 5 7.00 3.91 -12.21
C ILE A 5 6.09 3.29 -11.11
N GLY A 6 5.17 2.39 -11.48
CA GLY A 6 4.38 1.54 -10.56
C GLY A 6 3.29 2.30 -9.81
N PHE A 7 3.68 3.35 -9.09
CA PHE A 7 2.85 4.27 -8.32
C PHE A 7 2.44 5.47 -9.18
N ARG A 8 1.32 5.34 -9.92
CA ARG A 8 0.90 6.32 -10.95
C ARG A 8 -0.53 6.86 -10.79
N ARG A 9 -1.10 6.73 -9.59
CA ARG A 9 -2.46 7.16 -9.26
C ARG A 9 -2.46 7.77 -7.87
N ASN A 10 -3.41 8.66 -7.63
CA ASN A 10 -3.71 9.11 -6.28
C ASN A 10 -4.19 7.91 -5.47
N ILE A 11 -3.52 7.66 -4.36
CA ILE A 11 -3.88 6.66 -3.36
C ILE A 11 -4.19 7.43 -2.08
N TYR A 12 -5.34 7.16 -1.49
CA TYR A 12 -5.80 7.85 -0.29
C TYR A 12 -5.42 7.05 0.96
N LEU A 13 -5.29 7.77 2.08
CA LEU A 13 -4.80 7.21 3.34
C LEU A 13 -5.75 6.14 3.91
N ASP A 14 -7.05 6.32 3.74
CA ASP A 14 -8.09 5.35 4.14
C ASP A 14 -7.96 4.03 3.38
N TRP A 15 -7.58 4.07 2.11
CA TRP A 15 -7.36 2.86 1.33
C TRP A 15 -6.10 2.12 1.77
N MET A 16 -5.04 2.87 2.11
CA MET A 16 -3.80 2.30 2.63
C MET A 16 -4.02 1.65 3.99
N ASP A 17 -4.78 2.31 4.86
CA ASP A 17 -5.11 1.80 6.19
C ASP A 17 -5.99 0.54 6.10
N ALA A 18 -7.01 0.55 5.22
CA ALA A 18 -7.82 -0.64 4.96
C ALA A 18 -6.98 -1.81 4.39
N ALA A 19 -6.07 -1.54 3.45
CA ALA A 19 -5.19 -2.57 2.88
C ALA A 19 -4.28 -3.18 3.94
N ALA A 20 -3.70 -2.35 4.81
CA ALA A 20 -2.87 -2.78 5.93
C ALA A 20 -3.69 -3.60 6.95
N ALA A 21 -4.92 -3.19 7.26
CA ALA A 21 -5.80 -3.92 8.16
C ALA A 21 -6.17 -5.31 7.62
N PHE A 22 -6.47 -5.42 6.32
CA PHE A 22 -6.78 -6.72 5.71
C PHE A 22 -5.54 -7.63 5.64
N ALA A 23 -4.38 -7.07 5.32
CA ALA A 23 -3.11 -7.81 5.39
C ALA A 23 -2.79 -8.28 6.81
N ALA A 24 -3.02 -7.43 7.82
CA ALA A 24 -2.83 -7.77 9.23
C ALA A 24 -3.79 -8.86 9.72
N ALA A 25 -4.98 -8.97 9.11
CA ALA A 25 -5.92 -10.08 9.35
C ALA A 25 -5.48 -11.41 8.71
N GLY A 26 -4.41 -11.41 7.90
CA GLY A 26 -3.88 -12.60 7.23
C GLY A 26 -4.57 -12.94 5.91
N ASP A 27 -5.33 -12.00 5.33
CA ASP A 27 -5.98 -12.20 4.03
C ASP A 27 -4.96 -12.32 2.90
N ASP A 28 -5.23 -13.21 1.94
CA ASP A 28 -4.42 -13.32 0.72
C ASP A 28 -4.67 -12.16 -0.26
N ALA A 29 -3.80 -12.04 -1.26
CA ALA A 29 -3.86 -10.93 -2.23
C ALA A 29 -5.19 -10.83 -2.98
N ALA A 30 -5.83 -11.96 -3.29
CA ALA A 30 -7.11 -11.99 -3.99
C ALA A 30 -8.24 -11.49 -3.09
N THR A 31 -8.25 -11.93 -1.83
CA THR A 31 -9.23 -11.55 -0.80
C THR A 31 -9.09 -10.07 -0.47
N VAL A 32 -7.87 -9.60 -0.21
CA VAL A 32 -7.60 -8.16 0.04
C VAL A 32 -8.07 -7.32 -1.14
N ARG A 33 -7.77 -7.74 -2.37
CA ARG A 33 -8.20 -7.04 -3.59
C ARG A 33 -9.73 -6.94 -3.68
N ALA A 34 -10.44 -8.04 -3.43
CA ALA A 34 -11.90 -8.08 -3.47
C ALA A 34 -12.54 -7.19 -2.40
N ARG A 35 -11.95 -7.15 -1.18
CA ARG A 35 -12.42 -6.29 -0.08
C ARG A 35 -12.17 -4.81 -0.33
N LEU A 36 -11.06 -4.47 -1.00
CA LEU A 36 -10.72 -3.07 -1.33
C LEU A 36 -11.50 -2.53 -2.53
N ASP A 37 -11.91 -3.36 -3.50
CA ASP A 37 -12.62 -2.92 -4.70
C ASP A 37 -13.83 -2.01 -4.40
N PRO A 38 -14.79 -2.37 -3.53
CA PRO A 38 -15.93 -1.52 -3.22
C PRO A 38 -15.53 -0.19 -2.53
N ILE A 39 -14.47 -0.20 -1.72
CA ILE A 39 -13.94 1.00 -1.04
C ILE A 39 -13.40 1.98 -2.09
N VAL A 40 -12.55 1.50 -2.99
CA VAL A 40 -11.94 2.31 -4.05
C VAL A 40 -12.99 2.74 -5.08
N ALA A 41 -13.97 1.88 -5.39
CA ALA A 41 -15.06 2.16 -6.34
C ALA A 41 -15.97 3.31 -5.88
N HIS A 42 -15.99 3.63 -4.58
CA HIS A 42 -16.69 4.81 -4.08
C HIS A 42 -16.17 6.09 -4.75
N THR A 43 -14.85 6.19 -4.96
CA THR A 43 -14.18 7.35 -5.56
C THR A 43 -13.80 7.16 -7.02
N VAL A 44 -13.32 5.96 -7.40
CA VAL A 44 -12.79 5.68 -8.75
C VAL A 44 -13.77 4.82 -9.54
N LYS A 45 -14.58 5.47 -10.39
CA LYS A 45 -15.61 4.82 -11.19
C LYS A 45 -15.07 4.02 -12.39
N SER A 46 -13.91 4.41 -12.92
CA SER A 46 -13.27 3.69 -14.03
C SER A 46 -12.63 2.39 -13.55
N ASP A 47 -13.03 1.26 -14.11
CA ASP A 47 -12.53 -0.09 -13.76
C ASP A 47 -11.02 -0.22 -13.98
N GLN A 48 -10.51 0.29 -15.10
CA GLN A 48 -9.08 0.31 -15.38
C GLN A 48 -8.31 1.06 -14.28
N ASN A 49 -8.79 2.26 -13.93
CA ASN A 49 -8.14 3.11 -12.94
C ASN A 49 -8.22 2.54 -11.53
N ARG A 50 -9.36 1.93 -11.19
CA ARG A 50 -9.55 1.20 -9.94
C ARG A 50 -8.61 0.02 -9.86
N GLY A 51 -8.48 -0.75 -10.95
CA GLY A 51 -7.53 -1.85 -11.06
C GLY A 51 -6.09 -1.45 -10.77
N VAL A 52 -5.65 -0.27 -11.23
CA VAL A 52 -4.32 0.28 -10.93
C VAL A 52 -4.18 0.61 -9.44
N ALA A 53 -5.17 1.29 -8.84
CA ALA A 53 -5.14 1.61 -7.41
C ALA A 53 -5.08 0.36 -6.54
N LEU A 54 -5.91 -0.65 -6.84
CA LEU A 54 -5.91 -1.93 -6.13
C LEU A 54 -4.57 -2.66 -6.24
N THR A 55 -3.95 -2.65 -7.42
CA THR A 55 -2.61 -3.25 -7.58
C THR A 55 -1.57 -2.53 -6.73
N ILE A 56 -1.65 -1.19 -6.61
CA ILE A 56 -0.73 -0.45 -5.76
C ILE A 56 -0.90 -0.83 -4.28
N LEU A 57 -2.15 -0.86 -3.81
CA LEU A 57 -2.49 -1.21 -2.43
C LEU A 57 -2.04 -2.63 -2.06
N VAL A 58 -2.38 -3.62 -2.90
CA VAL A 58 -2.04 -5.03 -2.69
C VAL A 58 -0.53 -5.26 -2.77
N ASN A 59 0.16 -4.63 -3.73
CA ASN A 59 1.62 -4.75 -3.79
C ASN A 59 2.30 -4.16 -2.55
N THR A 60 1.77 -3.04 -2.03
CA THR A 60 2.34 -2.37 -0.86
C THR A 60 2.18 -3.20 0.41
N TRP A 61 1.00 -3.76 0.65
CA TRP A 61 0.65 -4.35 1.94
C TRP A 61 0.55 -5.88 1.97
N VAL A 62 0.49 -6.54 0.82
CA VAL A 62 0.38 -8.01 0.75
C VAL A 62 1.60 -8.61 0.06
N ASN A 63 1.82 -8.28 -1.22
CA ASN A 63 2.87 -8.93 -2.01
C ASN A 63 4.29 -8.55 -1.56
N SER A 64 4.44 -7.44 -0.83
CA SER A 64 5.72 -7.05 -0.22
C SER A 64 6.24 -8.08 0.79
N ALA A 65 5.39 -8.96 1.33
CA ALA A 65 5.81 -10.08 2.16
C ALA A 65 6.68 -11.11 1.41
N GLU A 66 6.49 -11.25 0.09
CA GLU A 66 7.25 -12.20 -0.74
C GLU A 66 8.70 -11.73 -0.95
N GLU A 67 8.89 -10.43 -1.12
CA GLU A 67 10.20 -9.83 -1.42
C GLU A 67 10.93 -9.34 -0.15
N TYR A 68 10.18 -8.87 0.85
CA TYR A 68 10.70 -8.27 2.08
C TYR A 68 10.03 -8.83 3.35
N PRO A 69 10.08 -10.15 3.61
CA PRO A 69 9.28 -10.80 4.65
C PRO A 69 9.51 -10.23 6.07
N ALA A 70 10.77 -9.98 6.45
CA ALA A 70 11.10 -9.46 7.78
C ALA A 70 10.61 -8.01 7.97
N LEU A 71 10.73 -7.17 6.93
CA LEU A 71 10.29 -5.79 6.97
C LEU A 71 8.76 -5.72 7.00
N HIS A 72 8.09 -6.53 6.18
CA HIS A 72 6.64 -6.64 6.15
C HIS A 72 6.07 -7.07 7.51
N ALA A 73 6.63 -8.12 8.11
CA ALA A 73 6.22 -8.57 9.44
C ALA A 73 6.40 -7.47 10.51
N THR A 74 7.53 -6.74 10.46
CA THR A 74 7.77 -5.59 11.35
C THR A 74 6.75 -4.48 11.12
N ALA A 75 6.41 -4.19 9.85
CA ALA A 75 5.41 -3.18 9.50
C ALA A 75 4.01 -3.53 10.03
N LEU A 76 3.61 -4.80 9.97
CA LEU A 76 2.34 -5.26 10.55
C LEU A 76 2.31 -5.13 12.08
N GLN A 77 3.43 -5.41 12.76
CA GLN A 77 3.54 -5.18 14.20
C GLN A 77 3.41 -3.69 14.56
N LEU A 78 4.07 -2.82 13.80
CA LEU A 78 3.99 -1.37 13.99
C LEU A 78 2.57 -0.85 13.70
N PHE A 79 1.88 -1.41 12.71
CA PHE A 79 0.50 -1.08 12.40
C PHE A 79 -0.44 -1.35 13.59
N HIS A 80 -0.26 -2.47 14.30
CA HIS A 80 -1.07 -2.79 15.49
C HIS A 80 -0.79 -1.86 16.69
N ASN A 81 0.44 -1.36 16.81
CA ASN A 81 0.84 -0.53 17.94
C ASN A 81 0.54 0.97 17.75
N ALA A 82 0.25 1.40 16.52
CA ALA A 82 -0.07 2.79 16.22
C ALA A 82 -1.60 3.04 16.37
N PRO A 83 -2.04 3.89 17.30
CA PRO A 83 -3.43 3.94 17.72
C PRO A 83 -4.36 4.55 16.66
N THR A 84 -3.90 5.52 15.88
CA THR A 84 -4.74 6.21 14.89
C THR A 84 -4.22 6.05 13.46
N GLN A 85 -5.12 6.26 12.49
CA GLN A 85 -4.78 6.27 11.07
C GLN A 85 -3.79 7.41 10.72
N VAL A 86 -3.92 8.57 11.36
CA VAL A 86 -3.02 9.71 11.15
C VAL A 86 -1.61 9.38 11.63
N ASP A 87 -1.49 8.66 12.75
CA ASP A 87 -0.20 8.21 13.27
C ASP A 87 0.46 7.13 12.40
N ARG A 88 -0.23 6.57 11.41
CA ARG A 88 0.27 5.52 10.50
C ARG A 88 0.75 6.04 9.15
N VAL A 89 0.67 7.35 8.89
CA VAL A 89 1.11 7.94 7.61
C VAL A 89 2.56 7.58 7.29
N TRP A 90 3.47 7.71 8.26
CA TRP A 90 4.89 7.39 8.08
C TRP A 90 5.10 5.91 7.73
N LEU A 91 4.26 5.02 8.26
CA LEU A 91 4.36 3.59 8.04
C LEU A 91 3.95 3.24 6.60
N HIS A 92 2.82 3.77 6.14
CA HIS A 92 2.39 3.64 4.74
C HIS A 92 3.43 4.22 3.77
N TYR A 93 4.03 5.33 4.14
CA TYR A 93 5.08 5.98 3.37
C TYR A 93 6.37 5.14 3.29
N GLY A 94 6.77 4.52 4.41
CA GLY A 94 7.87 3.58 4.47
C GLY A 94 7.65 2.35 3.59
N MET A 95 6.49 1.70 3.71
CA MET A 95 6.13 0.55 2.87
C MET A 95 6.10 0.91 1.37
N THR A 96 5.55 2.08 1.03
CA THR A 96 5.56 2.59 -0.35
C THR A 96 6.99 2.78 -0.87
N SER A 97 7.89 3.29 -0.02
CA SER A 97 9.29 3.52 -0.39
C SER A 97 10.05 2.22 -0.65
N VAL A 98 9.72 1.14 0.06
CA VAL A 98 10.29 -0.20 -0.15
C VAL A 98 9.82 -0.77 -1.50
N VAL A 99 8.51 -0.73 -1.76
CA VAL A 99 7.92 -1.38 -2.95
C VAL A 99 8.15 -0.59 -4.24
N TYR A 100 8.31 0.75 -4.16
CA TYR A 100 8.45 1.62 -5.33
C TYR A 100 9.76 2.41 -5.28
N PRO A 101 10.86 1.89 -5.84
CA PRO A 101 12.17 2.55 -5.80
C PRO A 101 12.17 3.98 -6.36
N PHE A 102 11.38 4.27 -7.40
CA PHE A 102 11.26 5.62 -7.95
C PHE A 102 10.65 6.61 -6.94
N PHE A 103 9.64 6.16 -6.17
CA PHE A 103 9.06 6.96 -5.09
C PHE A 103 10.13 7.29 -4.06
N HIS A 104 10.86 6.27 -3.58
CA HIS A 104 11.96 6.46 -2.63
C HIS A 104 13.03 7.44 -3.14
N GLN A 105 13.47 7.32 -4.41
CA GLN A 105 14.44 8.27 -4.97
C GLN A 105 13.89 9.70 -5.04
N THR A 106 12.62 9.86 -5.42
CA THR A 106 11.97 11.18 -5.48
C THR A 106 11.95 11.84 -4.10
N VAL A 107 11.51 11.09 -3.09
CA VAL A 107 11.46 11.54 -1.69
C VAL A 107 12.82 11.96 -1.16
N ARG A 108 13.87 11.19 -1.45
CA ARG A 108 15.26 11.52 -1.05
C ARG A 108 15.76 12.83 -1.65
N VAL A 109 15.24 13.24 -2.80
CA VAL A 109 15.62 14.49 -3.47
C VAL A 109 14.84 15.67 -2.90
N ILE A 110 13.54 15.53 -2.66
CA ILE A 110 12.66 16.62 -2.23
C ILE A 110 12.64 16.85 -0.70
N GLY A 111 12.90 15.81 0.09
CA GLY A 111 12.83 15.84 1.55
C GLY A 111 14.10 16.32 2.24
N LYS A 112 14.83 17.25 1.61
CA LYS A 112 15.96 17.93 2.23
C LYS A 112 15.52 19.10 3.10
#